data_AF-A0A1Q7GGU6-F1
#
_entry.id   AF-A0A1Q7GGU6-F1
#
_cell.length_a   1.000
_cell.length_b   1.000
_cell.length_c   1.000
_cell.angle_alpha   90.00
_cell.angle_beta   90.00
_cell.angle_gamma   90.00
#
_symmetry.space_group_name_H-M   'P 1'
#
loop_
_entity.id
_entity.type
_entity.pdbx_description
1 polymer ?
#
loop_
_entity_poly.entity_id
_entity_poly.type
_entity_poly.pdbx_seq_one_letter_code
_entity_poly.pdbx_strand_id
1 'polypeptide(L)'
;MLRRLVSTLGDTETRRRAARALAVLCGIGYALTIVVMAGTGVGLRRWFFALLVWGAIIYIPLRILLEAFQTIAPAMRQRLIAQTATRPDRYATRAAIELVVDGLLGRSVIMPRIATPVQQAKAREGAVAVLERAGGRTADIAAAAVHGLAAVERWVTHLASWSQAAAAGNIQARWADVRALVGLAVATEVLIAAYEDGTGNRFAPGSLHGGAAVAYLETCLDFCDQLALDVDVVPWTEPGLRLDVDPSLRDQTRAAWKAFSETPSPALAARKAFVETVLARTS
;
A
#
# COMPACT_ATOMS: atom_id res chain seq x y z
N MET A 1 17.65 -12.09 -0.85
CA MET A 1 17.53 -11.63 -2.25
C MET A 1 16.27 -12.16 -2.93
N LEU A 2 15.99 -13.47 -2.89
CA LEU A 2 14.79 -14.09 -3.46
C LEU A 2 13.47 -13.48 -2.96
N ARG A 3 13.34 -13.23 -1.64
CA ARG A 3 12.15 -12.56 -1.06
C ARG A 3 11.90 -11.15 -1.61
N ARG A 4 12.96 -10.39 -1.90
CA ARG A 4 12.87 -9.02 -2.44
C ARG A 4 12.53 -9.03 -3.93
N LEU A 5 13.00 -10.04 -4.66
CA LEU A 5 12.64 -10.29 -6.06
C LEU A 5 11.18 -10.75 -6.17
N VAL A 6 10.71 -11.61 -5.26
CA VAL A 6 9.33 -12.09 -5.22
C VAL A 6 8.35 -10.96 -4.83
N SER A 7 8.74 -10.04 -3.93
CA SER A 7 7.87 -8.89 -3.59
C SER A 7 7.79 -7.85 -4.72
N THR A 8 8.86 -7.62 -5.47
CA THR A 8 8.88 -6.64 -6.59
C THR A 8 8.24 -7.17 -7.87
N LEU A 9 8.24 -8.49 -8.09
CA LEU A 9 7.59 -9.12 -9.26
C LEU A 9 6.07 -9.25 -9.13
N GLY A 10 5.50 -9.01 -7.94
CA GLY A 10 4.05 -8.98 -7.73
C GLY A 10 3.35 -7.74 -8.32
N ASP A 11 4.09 -6.68 -8.65
CA ASP A 11 3.52 -5.41 -9.12
C ASP A 11 3.52 -5.32 -10.66
N THR A 12 2.40 -4.85 -11.24
CA THR A 12 2.11 -4.90 -12.70
C THR A 12 3.02 -3.94 -13.48
N GLU A 13 3.39 -2.85 -12.84
CA GLU A 13 4.26 -1.81 -13.38
C GLU A 13 5.71 -2.30 -13.52
N THR A 14 6.26 -2.89 -12.45
CA THR A 14 7.58 -3.55 -12.48
C THR A 14 7.61 -4.73 -13.44
N ARG A 15 6.50 -5.48 -13.57
CA ARG A 15 6.34 -6.56 -14.56
C ARG A 15 6.53 -6.06 -16.00
N ARG A 16 5.88 -4.95 -16.37
CA ARG A 16 6.03 -4.34 -17.72
C ARG A 16 7.44 -3.80 -17.94
N ARG A 17 8.05 -3.18 -16.93
CA ARG A 17 9.42 -2.67 -17.02
C ARG A 17 10.45 -3.79 -17.16
N ALA A 18 10.31 -4.88 -16.42
CA ALA A 18 11.21 -6.04 -16.50
C ALA A 18 11.16 -6.71 -17.87
N ALA A 19 9.95 -6.89 -18.44
CA ALA A 19 9.79 -7.44 -19.78
C ALA A 19 10.43 -6.56 -20.86
N ARG A 20 10.23 -5.23 -20.79
CA ARG A 20 10.87 -4.28 -21.71
C ARG A 20 12.38 -4.25 -21.55
N ALA A 21 12.87 -4.23 -20.32
CA ALA A 21 14.31 -4.22 -20.04
C ALA A 21 14.99 -5.48 -20.58
N LEU A 22 14.36 -6.66 -20.43
CA LEU A 22 14.87 -7.91 -20.99
C LEU A 22 15.00 -7.86 -22.52
N ALA A 23 13.96 -7.36 -23.21
CA ALA A 23 13.99 -7.20 -24.66
C ALA A 23 15.08 -6.22 -25.11
N VAL A 24 15.23 -5.09 -24.41
CA VAL A 24 16.27 -4.08 -24.69
C VAL A 24 17.67 -4.66 -24.46
N LEU A 25 17.91 -5.36 -23.35
CA LEU A 25 19.19 -5.99 -23.05
C LEU A 25 19.57 -7.05 -24.10
N CYS A 26 18.61 -7.88 -24.53
CA CYS A 26 18.86 -8.86 -25.59
C CYS A 26 19.14 -8.19 -26.94
N GLY A 27 18.44 -7.10 -27.26
CA GLY A 27 18.70 -6.29 -28.46
C GLY A 27 20.09 -5.65 -28.45
N ILE A 28 20.52 -5.09 -27.30
CA ILE A 28 21.87 -4.55 -27.12
C ILE A 28 22.92 -5.63 -27.28
N GLY A 29 22.72 -6.79 -26.64
CA GLY A 29 23.63 -7.93 -26.75
C GLY A 29 23.78 -8.41 -28.20
N TYR A 30 22.67 -8.50 -28.93
CA TYR A 30 22.68 -8.81 -30.36
C TYR A 30 23.45 -7.76 -31.16
N ALA A 31 23.15 -6.47 -30.99
CA ALA A 31 23.82 -5.39 -31.71
C ALA A 31 25.33 -5.37 -31.45
N LEU A 32 25.75 -5.54 -30.18
CA LEU A 32 27.16 -5.63 -29.81
C LEU A 32 27.84 -6.82 -30.49
N THR A 33 27.17 -7.97 -30.54
CA THR A 33 27.68 -9.17 -31.22
C THR A 33 27.85 -8.94 -32.72
N ILE A 34 26.90 -8.25 -33.37
CA ILE A 34 27.00 -7.86 -34.79
C ILE A 34 28.17 -6.90 -35.02
N VAL A 35 28.36 -5.89 -34.16
CA VAL A 35 29.46 -4.92 -34.27
C VAL A 35 30.82 -5.61 -34.13
N VAL A 36 30.97 -6.53 -33.16
CA VAL A 36 32.21 -7.30 -32.99
C VAL A 36 32.48 -8.16 -34.21
N MET A 37 31.49 -8.89 -34.72
CA MET A 37 31.65 -9.73 -35.92
C MET A 37 32.03 -8.90 -37.17
N ALA A 38 31.45 -7.71 -37.31
CA ALA A 38 31.81 -6.78 -38.38
C ALA A 38 33.26 -6.29 -38.24
N GLY A 39 33.71 -5.98 -37.02
CA GLY A 39 35.07 -5.51 -36.74
C GLY A 39 36.16 -6.60 -36.86
N THR A 40 35.83 -7.87 -36.60
CA THR A 40 36.79 -8.98 -36.67
C THR A 40 36.84 -9.66 -38.05
N GLY A 41 36.10 -9.15 -39.05
CA GLY A 41 36.07 -9.71 -40.41
C GLY A 41 35.37 -11.09 -40.53
N VAL A 42 34.77 -11.57 -39.44
CA VAL A 42 33.94 -12.79 -39.43
C VAL A 42 32.58 -12.38 -40.01
N GLY A 43 32.50 -12.32 -41.33
CA GLY A 43 31.47 -11.57 -42.06
C GLY A 43 30.03 -11.70 -41.57
N LEU A 44 29.26 -10.63 -41.81
CA LEU A 44 27.83 -10.48 -41.48
C LEU A 44 26.93 -11.64 -41.94
N ARG A 45 27.40 -12.56 -42.80
CA ARG A 45 26.67 -13.78 -43.21
C ARG A 45 26.13 -14.62 -42.04
N ARG A 46 26.72 -14.52 -40.84
CA ARG A 46 26.26 -15.24 -39.63
C ARG A 46 25.30 -14.45 -38.75
N TRP A 47 24.77 -13.31 -39.21
CA TRP A 47 23.80 -12.50 -38.47
C TRP A 47 22.61 -13.31 -37.96
N PHE A 48 22.12 -14.25 -38.76
CA PHE A 48 21.00 -15.14 -38.41
C PHE A 48 21.36 -16.07 -37.24
N PHE A 49 22.60 -16.55 -37.16
CA PHE A 49 23.06 -17.37 -36.03
C PHE A 49 23.08 -16.56 -34.72
N ALA A 50 23.59 -15.33 -34.77
CA ALA A 50 23.53 -14.42 -33.61
C ALA A 50 22.10 -14.10 -33.20
N LEU A 51 21.19 -13.92 -34.17
CA LEU A 51 19.76 -13.71 -33.91
C LEU A 51 19.13 -14.96 -33.26
N LEU A 52 19.47 -16.16 -33.73
CA LEU A 52 18.97 -17.40 -33.16
C LEU A 52 19.47 -17.60 -31.72
N VAL A 53 20.73 -17.29 -31.43
CA VAL A 53 21.28 -17.35 -30.07
C VAL A 53 20.56 -16.35 -29.16
N TRP A 54 20.50 -15.07 -29.53
CA TRP A 54 19.90 -14.04 -28.68
C TRP A 54 18.39 -14.15 -28.58
N GLY A 55 17.71 -14.49 -29.66
CA GLY A 55 16.26 -14.65 -29.71
C GLY A 55 15.80 -15.99 -29.11
N ALA A 56 16.23 -17.10 -29.70
CA ALA A 56 15.70 -18.41 -29.35
C ALA A 56 16.37 -19.06 -28.14
N ILE A 57 17.66 -18.85 -27.92
CA ILE A 57 18.40 -19.51 -26.82
C ILE A 57 18.42 -18.65 -25.55
N ILE A 58 18.46 -17.32 -25.68
CA ILE A 58 18.52 -16.41 -24.53
C ILE A 58 17.13 -15.83 -24.23
N TYR A 59 16.56 -15.07 -25.16
CA TYR A 59 15.34 -14.31 -24.88
C TYR A 59 14.12 -15.21 -24.60
N ILE A 60 13.84 -16.22 -25.45
CA ILE A 60 12.68 -17.10 -25.26
C ILE A 60 12.74 -17.83 -23.91
N PRO A 61 13.83 -18.52 -23.50
CA PRO A 61 13.90 -19.17 -22.20
C PRO A 61 13.79 -18.20 -21.03
N LEU A 62 14.45 -17.03 -21.09
CA LEU A 62 14.31 -16.02 -20.03
C LEU A 62 12.88 -15.47 -19.95
N ARG A 63 12.19 -15.33 -21.09
CA ARG A 63 10.80 -14.91 -21.15
C ARG A 63 9.86 -15.96 -20.56
N ILE A 64 10.06 -17.24 -20.90
CA ILE A 64 9.31 -18.37 -20.32
C ILE A 64 9.54 -18.45 -18.81
N LEU A 65 10.79 -18.29 -18.34
CA LEU A 65 11.09 -18.22 -16.91
C LEU A 65 10.35 -17.07 -16.24
N LEU A 66 10.37 -15.87 -16.83
CA LEU A 66 9.65 -14.71 -16.31
C LEU A 66 8.14 -14.95 -16.25
N GLU A 67 7.56 -15.66 -17.21
CA GLU A 67 6.14 -16.06 -17.24
C GLU A 67 5.81 -17.18 -16.24
N ALA A 68 6.68 -18.17 -16.09
CA ALA A 68 6.55 -19.21 -15.05
C ALA A 68 6.63 -18.60 -13.64
N PHE A 69 7.48 -17.60 -13.44
CA PHE A 69 7.46 -16.83 -12.19
C PHE A 69 6.16 -16.05 -11.98
N GLN A 70 5.43 -15.66 -13.04
CA GLN A 70 4.13 -14.98 -12.89
C GLN A 70 3.05 -15.89 -12.32
N THR A 71 3.03 -17.17 -12.71
CA THR A 71 2.07 -18.14 -12.18
C THR A 71 2.44 -18.60 -10.78
N ILE A 72 3.74 -18.72 -10.49
CA ILE A 72 4.23 -19.26 -9.21
C ILE A 72 4.36 -18.18 -8.13
N ALA A 73 4.69 -16.93 -8.47
CA ALA A 73 4.94 -15.87 -7.49
C ALA A 73 3.75 -15.55 -6.56
N PRO A 74 2.48 -15.49 -7.03
CA PRO A 74 1.34 -15.28 -6.15
C PRO A 74 1.19 -16.40 -5.12
N ALA A 75 1.31 -17.66 -5.56
CA ALA A 75 1.25 -18.82 -4.68
C ALA A 75 2.41 -18.86 -3.69
N MET A 76 3.63 -18.52 -4.13
CA MET A 76 4.79 -18.39 -3.23
C MET A 76 4.60 -17.26 -2.23
N ARG A 77 4.05 -16.11 -2.65
CA ARG A 77 3.78 -14.98 -1.76
C ARG A 77 2.74 -15.36 -0.70
N GLN A 78 1.64 -15.99 -1.09
CA GLN A 78 0.63 -16.48 -0.15
C GLN A 78 1.22 -17.49 0.85
N ARG A 79 2.06 -18.42 0.39
CA ARG A 79 2.79 -19.34 1.28
C ARG A 79 3.71 -18.61 2.24
N LEU A 80 4.46 -17.61 1.78
CA LEU A 80 5.34 -16.80 2.62
C LEU A 80 4.55 -15.98 3.66
N ILE A 81 3.40 -15.43 3.28
CA ILE A 81 2.49 -14.74 4.19
C ILE A 81 1.99 -15.71 5.27
N ALA A 82 1.45 -16.86 4.87
CA ALA A 82 0.96 -17.88 5.81
C ALA A 82 2.06 -18.38 6.76
N GLN A 83 3.27 -18.61 6.26
CA GLN A 83 4.42 -19.00 7.07
C GLN A 83 4.93 -17.89 8.00
N THR A 84 4.71 -16.62 7.64
CA THR A 84 5.16 -15.49 8.47
C THR A 84 4.12 -15.19 9.55
N ALA A 85 2.83 -15.35 9.26
CA ALA A 85 1.74 -15.14 10.21
C ALA A 85 1.86 -16.00 11.48
N THR A 86 2.40 -17.22 11.37
CA THR A 86 2.56 -18.14 12.51
C THR A 86 3.83 -17.91 13.32
N ARG A 87 4.73 -17.01 12.89
CA ARG A 87 6.01 -16.80 13.56
C ARG A 87 5.88 -15.85 14.76
N PRO A 88 6.61 -16.10 15.86
CA PRO A 88 6.64 -15.19 17.01
C PRO A 88 7.38 -13.87 16.71
N ASP A 89 8.35 -13.88 15.78
CA ASP A 89 9.19 -12.74 15.40
C ASP A 89 8.64 -11.96 14.18
N ARG A 90 7.37 -12.14 13.83
CA ARG A 90 6.78 -11.61 12.58
C ARG A 90 6.75 -10.08 12.46
N TYR A 91 6.89 -9.37 13.58
CA TYR A 91 7.03 -7.90 13.63
C TYR A 91 8.47 -7.43 13.90
N ALA A 92 9.46 -8.32 13.93
CA ALA A 92 10.85 -7.98 14.28
C ALA A 92 11.66 -7.39 13.12
N THR A 93 11.33 -7.76 11.87
CA THR A 93 12.06 -7.31 10.69
C THR A 93 11.13 -6.69 9.67
N ARG A 94 11.60 -5.65 8.97
CA ARG A 94 10.82 -4.99 7.91
C ARG A 94 10.26 -5.96 6.86
N ALA A 95 11.05 -6.94 6.45
CA ALA A 95 10.60 -7.92 5.45
C ALA A 95 9.46 -8.81 5.97
N ALA A 96 9.44 -9.13 7.27
CA ALA A 96 8.33 -9.86 7.88
C ALA A 96 7.11 -8.96 8.05
N ILE A 97 7.29 -7.71 8.50
CA ILE A 97 6.23 -6.70 8.61
C ILE A 97 5.53 -6.49 7.26
N GLU A 98 6.30 -6.34 6.18
CA GLU A 98 5.77 -6.18 4.83
C GLU A 98 4.85 -7.35 4.41
N LEU A 99 5.21 -8.59 4.77
CA LEU A 99 4.40 -9.78 4.49
C LEU A 99 3.16 -9.86 5.38
N VAL A 100 3.27 -9.50 6.66
CA VAL A 100 2.13 -9.46 7.57
C VAL A 100 1.12 -8.42 7.08
N VAL A 101 1.56 -7.19 6.78
CA VAL A 101 0.70 -6.13 6.24
C VAL A 101 0.05 -6.56 4.92
N ASP A 102 0.79 -7.22 4.03
CA ASP A 102 0.22 -7.76 2.79
C ASP A 102 -0.88 -8.81 3.05
N GLY A 103 -0.70 -9.67 4.06
CA GLY A 103 -1.71 -10.63 4.48
C GLY A 103 -2.94 -9.97 5.10
N LEU A 104 -2.74 -8.92 5.91
CA LEU A 104 -3.83 -8.17 6.53
C LEU A 104 -4.64 -7.39 5.48
N LEU A 105 -3.98 -6.65 4.59
CA LEU A 105 -4.63 -5.94 3.48
C LEU A 105 -5.45 -6.87 2.58
N GLY A 106 -4.95 -8.08 2.32
CA GLY A 106 -5.64 -9.05 1.47
C GLY A 106 -6.85 -9.72 2.12
N ARG A 107 -6.97 -9.67 3.45
CA ARG A 107 -8.02 -10.39 4.20
C ARG A 107 -9.07 -9.48 4.83
N SER A 108 -8.72 -8.26 5.24
CA SER A 108 -9.60 -7.41 6.04
C SER A 108 -10.17 -6.24 5.25
N VAL A 109 -9.46 -5.77 4.21
CA VAL A 109 -9.79 -4.50 3.56
C VAL A 109 -10.39 -4.71 2.17
N ILE A 110 -11.59 -4.18 1.95
CA ILE A 110 -12.15 -3.99 0.61
C ILE A 110 -11.94 -2.52 0.21
N MET A 111 -11.20 -2.30 -0.87
CA MET A 111 -10.96 -0.94 -1.38
C MET A 111 -12.20 -0.42 -2.12
N PRO A 112 -12.69 0.80 -1.80
CA PRO A 112 -13.76 1.43 -2.56
C PRO A 112 -13.29 1.79 -3.98
N ARG A 113 -14.22 1.89 -4.93
CA ARG A 113 -13.93 2.03 -6.37
C ARG A 113 -13.19 3.33 -6.71
N ILE A 114 -13.36 4.37 -5.89
CA ILE A 114 -12.62 5.63 -6.04
C ILE A 114 -11.12 5.47 -5.73
N ALA A 115 -10.75 4.49 -4.93
CA ALA A 115 -9.35 4.21 -4.59
C ALA A 115 -8.63 3.59 -5.79
N THR A 116 -7.49 4.17 -6.15
CA THR A 116 -6.61 3.58 -7.17
C THR A 116 -5.54 2.70 -6.50
N PRO A 117 -4.81 1.88 -7.26
CA PRO A 117 -3.69 1.11 -6.70
C PRO A 117 -2.64 1.96 -5.95
N VAL A 118 -2.54 3.26 -6.27
CA VAL A 118 -1.66 4.20 -5.56
C VAL A 118 -2.07 4.35 -4.10
N GLN A 119 -3.37 4.45 -3.80
CA GLN A 119 -3.88 4.61 -2.43
C GLN A 119 -3.64 3.34 -1.60
N GLN A 120 -3.84 2.16 -2.20
CA GLN A 120 -3.49 0.90 -1.55
C GLN A 120 -1.99 0.81 -1.25
N ALA A 121 -1.13 1.21 -2.20
CA ALA A 121 0.32 1.24 -1.99
C ALA A 121 0.73 2.22 -0.88
N LYS A 122 0.07 3.39 -0.79
CA LYS A 122 0.30 4.37 0.27
C LYS A 122 -0.17 3.89 1.64
N ALA A 123 -1.36 3.28 1.72
CA ALA A 123 -1.87 2.66 2.93
C ALA A 123 -0.90 1.57 3.46
N ARG A 124 -0.45 0.70 2.56
CA ARG A 124 0.57 -0.31 2.84
C ARG A 124 1.88 0.33 3.34
N GLU A 125 2.40 1.31 2.63
CA GLU A 125 3.66 1.97 2.97
C GLU A 125 3.58 2.68 4.34
N GLY A 126 2.45 3.34 4.63
CA GLY A 126 2.19 3.98 5.91
C GLY A 126 2.13 2.97 7.05
N ALA A 127 1.32 1.92 6.91
CA ALA A 127 1.18 0.88 7.94
C ALA A 127 2.52 0.18 8.22
N VAL A 128 3.27 -0.20 7.18
CA VAL A 128 4.61 -0.80 7.35
C VAL A 128 5.54 0.13 8.11
N ALA A 129 5.56 1.42 7.78
CA ALA A 129 6.46 2.37 8.44
C ALA A 129 6.10 2.62 9.91
N VAL A 130 4.80 2.65 10.24
CA VAL A 130 4.33 2.75 11.63
C VAL A 130 4.71 1.49 12.41
N LEU A 131 4.45 0.30 11.87
CA LEU A 131 4.79 -0.97 12.53
C LEU A 131 6.31 -1.15 12.69
N GLU A 132 7.09 -0.75 11.69
CA GLU A 132 8.56 -0.75 11.75
C GLU A 132 9.05 0.16 12.88
N ARG A 133 8.46 1.35 13.04
CA ARG A 133 8.85 2.30 14.10
C ARG A 133 8.37 1.90 15.49
N ALA A 134 7.20 1.28 15.59
CA ALA A 134 6.66 0.70 16.82
C ALA A 134 7.52 -0.48 17.31
N GLY A 135 8.15 -1.23 16.40
CA GLY A 135 9.11 -2.28 16.74
C GLY A 135 8.50 -3.39 17.58
N GLY A 136 7.26 -3.78 17.28
CA GLY A 136 6.51 -4.81 18.02
C GLY A 136 5.92 -4.36 19.35
N ARG A 137 6.09 -3.10 19.76
CA ARG A 137 5.45 -2.55 20.96
C ARG A 137 3.95 -2.37 20.72
N THR A 138 3.14 -3.27 21.26
CA THR A 138 1.68 -3.31 21.05
C THR A 138 0.97 -2.04 21.53
N ALA A 139 1.48 -1.40 22.59
CA ALA A 139 0.97 -0.11 23.07
C ALA A 139 1.14 1.03 22.04
N ASP A 140 2.30 1.08 21.35
CA ASP A 140 2.55 2.07 20.31
C ASP A 140 1.63 1.84 19.09
N ILE A 141 1.39 0.56 18.73
CA ILE A 141 0.49 0.18 17.64
C ILE A 141 -0.96 0.56 18.00
N ALA A 142 -1.39 0.29 19.23
CA ALA A 142 -2.71 0.66 19.72
C ALA A 142 -2.90 2.19 19.71
N ALA A 143 -1.92 2.95 20.21
CA ALA A 143 -1.96 4.42 20.19
C ALA A 143 -2.05 4.96 18.75
N ALA A 144 -1.25 4.42 17.82
CA ALA A 144 -1.31 4.82 16.42
C ALA A 144 -2.66 4.50 15.77
N ALA A 145 -3.25 3.34 16.08
CA ALA A 145 -4.59 2.98 15.64
C ALA A 145 -5.66 3.95 16.19
N VAL A 146 -5.56 4.35 17.46
CA VAL A 146 -6.45 5.35 18.08
C VAL A 146 -6.31 6.72 17.40
N HIS A 147 -5.09 7.20 17.18
CA HIS A 147 -4.85 8.49 16.51
C HIS A 147 -5.31 8.48 15.06
N GLY A 148 -5.06 7.39 14.33
CA GLY A 148 -5.58 7.18 12.97
C GLY A 148 -7.10 7.21 12.94
N LEU A 149 -7.75 6.47 13.85
CA LEU A 149 -9.21 6.40 13.93
C LEU A 149 -9.83 7.77 14.29
N ALA A 150 -9.23 8.51 15.21
CA ALA A 150 -9.68 9.86 15.56
C ALA A 150 -9.49 10.86 14.41
N ALA A 151 -8.44 10.72 13.62
CA ALA A 151 -8.22 11.51 12.40
C ALA A 151 -9.22 11.16 11.29
N VAL A 152 -9.57 9.87 11.13
CA VAL A 152 -10.63 9.42 10.20
C VAL A 152 -11.99 9.98 10.60
N GLU A 153 -12.38 9.85 11.88
CA GLU A 153 -13.63 10.42 12.41
C GLU A 153 -13.73 11.91 12.06
N ARG A 154 -12.68 12.68 12.40
CA ARG A 154 -12.65 14.12 12.14
C ARG A 154 -12.76 14.45 10.66
N TRP A 155 -12.09 13.69 9.80
CA TRP A 155 -12.06 13.94 8.37
C TRP A 155 -13.38 13.55 7.69
N VAL A 156 -13.98 12.41 8.04
CA VAL A 156 -15.27 12.00 7.46
C VAL A 156 -16.38 12.98 7.84
N THR A 157 -16.41 13.47 9.09
CA THR A 157 -17.36 14.53 9.50
C THR A 157 -17.13 15.83 8.72
N HIS A 158 -15.87 16.19 8.46
CA HIS A 158 -15.56 17.36 7.62
C HIS A 158 -16.05 17.18 6.18
N LEU A 159 -15.84 16.03 5.56
CA LEU A 159 -16.34 15.75 4.20
C LEU A 159 -17.87 15.70 4.15
N ALA A 160 -18.52 15.16 5.18
CA ALA A 160 -19.97 15.14 5.29
C ALA A 160 -20.59 16.56 5.35
N SER A 161 -19.86 17.54 5.88
CA SER A 161 -20.30 18.94 5.83
C SER A 161 -20.31 19.51 4.41
N TRP A 162 -19.43 19.02 3.51
CA TRP A 162 -19.37 19.45 2.11
C TRP A 162 -20.52 18.91 1.27
N SER A 163 -21.09 17.78 1.65
CA SER A 163 -22.30 17.26 0.98
C SER A 163 -23.55 18.07 1.32
N GLN A 164 -23.57 18.72 2.48
CA GLN A 164 -24.72 19.50 2.94
C GLN A 164 -24.66 20.96 2.46
N ALA A 165 -23.46 21.52 2.31
CA ALA A 165 -23.26 22.79 1.63
C ALA A 165 -23.24 22.54 0.11
N ALA A 166 -24.03 23.28 -0.68
CA ALA A 166 -23.96 23.23 -2.15
C ALA A 166 -22.59 23.73 -2.64
N ALA A 167 -21.55 22.91 -2.49
CA ALA A 167 -20.18 23.31 -2.67
C ALA A 167 -19.83 23.29 -4.17
N ALA A 168 -19.85 24.49 -4.77
CA ALA A 168 -19.25 24.76 -6.08
C ALA A 168 -17.71 24.67 -5.98
N GLY A 169 -17.19 23.46 -5.81
CA GLY A 169 -15.75 23.16 -5.73
C GLY A 169 -15.26 22.33 -6.91
N ASN A 170 -13.95 22.36 -7.15
CA ASN A 170 -13.30 21.48 -8.14
C ASN A 170 -13.47 20.01 -7.73
N ILE A 171 -14.23 19.25 -8.52
CA ILE A 171 -14.51 17.82 -8.28
C ILE A 171 -13.23 16.97 -8.14
N GLN A 172 -12.14 17.35 -8.82
CA GLN A 172 -10.86 16.63 -8.72
C GLN A 172 -10.22 16.79 -7.34
N ALA A 173 -10.33 17.99 -6.74
CA ALA A 173 -9.83 18.23 -5.38
C ALA A 173 -10.63 17.43 -4.35
N ARG A 174 -11.96 17.40 -4.51
CA ARG A 174 -12.85 16.57 -3.68
C ARG A 174 -12.48 15.09 -3.78
N TRP A 175 -12.30 14.56 -4.98
CA TRP A 175 -11.89 13.17 -5.17
C TRP A 175 -10.51 12.87 -4.60
N ALA A 176 -9.56 13.81 -4.69
CA ALA A 176 -8.24 13.65 -4.06
C ALA A 176 -8.36 13.53 -2.54
N ASP A 177 -9.18 14.38 -1.90
CA ASP A 177 -9.45 14.32 -0.46
C ASP A 177 -10.13 13.01 -0.03
N VAL A 178 -11.12 12.53 -0.79
CA VAL A 178 -11.78 11.24 -0.53
C VAL A 178 -10.80 10.08 -0.65
N ARG A 179 -9.97 10.06 -1.71
CA ARG A 179 -8.94 9.03 -1.90
C ARG A 179 -7.91 9.02 -0.76
N ALA A 180 -7.55 10.19 -0.26
CA ALA A 180 -6.63 10.31 0.86
C ALA A 180 -7.26 9.78 2.17
N LEU A 181 -8.54 10.09 2.44
CA LEU A 181 -9.29 9.53 3.57
C LEU A 181 -9.35 8.01 3.49
N VAL A 182 -9.69 7.44 2.33
CA VAL A 182 -9.70 5.99 2.12
C VAL A 182 -8.35 5.37 2.50
N GLY A 183 -7.24 5.96 2.02
CA GLY A 183 -5.91 5.46 2.36
C GLY A 183 -5.63 5.46 3.87
N LEU A 184 -6.10 6.48 4.60
CA LEU A 184 -5.93 6.56 6.06
C LEU A 184 -6.79 5.54 6.79
N ALA A 185 -8.06 5.40 6.38
CA ALA A 185 -8.99 4.42 6.96
C ALA A 185 -8.43 3.00 6.83
N VAL A 186 -7.97 2.63 5.63
CA VAL A 186 -7.32 1.35 5.36
C VAL A 186 -6.07 1.16 6.23
N ALA A 187 -5.17 2.16 6.27
CA ALA A 187 -3.95 2.06 7.07
C ALA A 187 -4.29 1.86 8.56
N THR A 188 -5.32 2.54 9.05
CA THR A 188 -5.81 2.43 10.42
C THR A 188 -6.36 1.03 10.70
N GLU A 189 -7.18 0.49 9.80
CA GLU A 189 -7.72 -0.87 9.91
C GLU A 189 -6.60 -1.93 9.96
N VAL A 190 -5.56 -1.77 9.15
CA VAL A 190 -4.37 -2.64 9.19
C VAL A 190 -3.65 -2.54 10.54
N LEU A 191 -3.54 -1.35 11.13
CA LEU A 191 -2.93 -1.17 12.46
C LEU A 191 -3.77 -1.83 13.56
N ILE A 192 -5.10 -1.70 13.48
CA ILE A 192 -6.03 -2.42 14.36
C ILE A 192 -5.79 -3.92 14.23
N ALA A 193 -5.85 -4.45 13.01
CA ALA A 193 -5.66 -5.88 12.77
C ALA A 193 -4.26 -6.38 13.20
N ALA A 194 -3.22 -5.55 13.07
CA ALA A 194 -1.88 -5.87 13.54
C ALA A 194 -1.78 -5.88 15.07
N TYR A 195 -2.48 -4.99 15.76
CA TYR A 195 -2.60 -5.02 17.22
C TYR A 195 -3.30 -6.30 17.69
N GLU A 196 -4.44 -6.64 17.08
CA GLU A 196 -5.21 -7.83 17.44
C GLU A 196 -4.44 -9.12 17.14
N ASP A 197 -3.74 -9.16 16.01
CA ASP A 197 -2.83 -10.26 15.68
C ASP A 197 -1.68 -10.39 16.67
N GLY A 198 -1.04 -9.27 17.05
CA GLY A 198 0.10 -9.26 17.96
C GLY A 198 -0.25 -9.58 19.43
N THR A 199 -1.46 -9.23 19.87
CA THR A 199 -1.89 -9.42 21.27
C THR A 199 -2.83 -10.59 21.49
N GLY A 200 -3.51 -11.07 20.44
CA GLY A 200 -4.64 -12.00 20.56
C GLY A 200 -5.92 -11.37 21.14
N ASN A 201 -5.90 -10.08 21.46
CA ASN A 201 -7.01 -9.35 22.07
C ASN A 201 -7.70 -8.48 21.03
N ARG A 202 -9.02 -8.30 21.18
CA ARG A 202 -9.76 -7.35 20.34
C ARG A 202 -9.36 -5.91 20.66
N PHE A 203 -9.27 -5.08 19.63
CA PHE A 203 -8.95 -3.67 19.78
C PHE A 203 -10.13 -2.89 20.35
N ALA A 204 -10.04 -2.49 21.62
CA ALA A 204 -11.09 -1.77 22.32
C ALA A 204 -10.53 -0.46 22.91
N PRO A 205 -10.54 0.66 22.14
CA PRO A 205 -10.02 1.93 22.63
C PRO A 205 -11.01 2.62 23.57
N GLY A 206 -10.62 2.82 24.83
CA GLY A 206 -11.48 3.48 25.81
C GLY A 206 -12.78 2.72 26.08
N SER A 207 -13.93 3.38 25.87
CA SER A 207 -15.27 2.77 26.04
C SER A 207 -15.80 2.09 24.78
N LEU A 208 -15.06 2.11 23.66
CA LEU A 208 -15.48 1.46 22.43
C LEU A 208 -15.41 -0.06 22.53
N HIS A 209 -16.50 -0.73 22.18
CA HIS A 209 -16.51 -2.18 22.03
C HIS A 209 -15.64 -2.63 20.86
N GLY A 210 -15.02 -3.81 21.00
CA GLY A 210 -13.93 -4.26 20.12
C GLY A 210 -14.26 -4.43 18.63
N GLY A 211 -15.53 -4.41 18.24
CA GLY A 211 -15.95 -4.44 16.82
C GLY A 211 -16.36 -3.08 16.25
N ALA A 212 -16.66 -2.10 17.11
CA ALA A 212 -17.25 -0.84 16.66
C ALA A 212 -16.23 0.06 15.92
N ALA A 213 -14.94 -0.04 16.24
CA ALA A 213 -13.89 0.68 15.51
C ALA A 213 -13.78 0.21 14.06
N VAL A 214 -13.80 -1.11 13.82
CA VAL A 214 -13.72 -1.67 12.47
C VAL A 214 -15.01 -1.38 11.69
N ALA A 215 -16.18 -1.56 12.31
CA ALA A 215 -17.46 -1.23 11.68
C ALA A 215 -17.53 0.24 11.25
N TYR A 216 -17.02 1.17 12.06
CA TYR A 216 -16.96 2.58 11.70
C TYR A 216 -16.06 2.85 10.48
N LEU A 217 -14.91 2.16 10.39
CA LEU A 217 -14.02 2.26 9.23
C LEU A 217 -14.69 1.67 7.97
N GLU A 218 -15.38 0.54 8.09
CA GLU A 218 -16.15 -0.06 7.00
C GLU A 218 -17.24 0.92 6.49
N THR A 219 -18.05 1.47 7.38
CA THR A 219 -19.04 2.50 7.01
C THR A 219 -18.39 3.73 6.39
N CYS A 220 -17.21 4.14 6.88
CA CYS A 220 -16.45 5.25 6.29
C CYS A 220 -16.00 4.94 4.85
N LEU A 221 -15.59 3.71 4.55
CA LEU A 221 -15.19 3.30 3.21
C LEU A 221 -16.40 3.25 2.26
N ASP A 222 -17.53 2.73 2.72
CA ASP A 222 -18.79 2.72 1.97
C ASP A 222 -19.29 4.13 1.67
N PHE A 223 -19.23 5.03 2.67
CA PHE A 223 -19.55 6.44 2.47
C PHE A 223 -18.61 7.10 1.45
N CYS A 224 -17.30 6.81 1.50
CA CYS A 224 -16.35 7.31 0.50
C CYS A 224 -16.68 6.83 -0.93
N ASP A 225 -17.16 5.59 -1.07
CA ASP A 225 -17.57 5.05 -2.38
C ASP A 225 -18.82 5.76 -2.91
N GLN A 226 -19.84 5.95 -2.06
CA GLN A 226 -21.06 6.67 -2.41
C GLN A 226 -20.76 8.14 -2.76
N LEU A 227 -19.93 8.82 -1.96
CA LEU A 227 -19.53 10.21 -2.16
C LEU A 227 -18.79 10.44 -3.50
N ALA A 228 -18.21 9.37 -4.06
CA ALA A 228 -17.54 9.38 -5.36
C ALA A 228 -18.49 9.19 -6.55
N LEU A 229 -19.60 8.49 -6.35
CA LEU A 229 -20.53 8.05 -7.39
C LEU A 229 -21.74 8.97 -7.54
N ASP A 230 -22.29 9.47 -6.44
CA ASP A 230 -23.60 10.14 -6.44
C ASP A 230 -23.53 11.67 -6.50
N VAL A 231 -24.53 12.23 -7.20
CA VAL A 231 -24.85 13.66 -7.21
C VAL A 231 -25.59 14.05 -5.92
N ASP A 232 -26.43 13.14 -5.39
CA ASP A 232 -27.17 13.29 -4.14
C ASP A 232 -26.49 12.50 -3.03
N VAL A 233 -25.70 13.18 -2.19
CA VAL A 233 -24.90 12.52 -1.17
C VAL A 233 -25.77 12.09 0.01
N VAL A 234 -25.71 10.80 0.36
CA VAL A 234 -26.32 10.26 1.59
C VAL A 234 -25.66 10.93 2.81
N PRO A 235 -26.42 11.49 3.76
CA PRO A 235 -25.83 12.13 4.93
C PRO A 235 -25.08 11.12 5.79
N TRP A 236 -23.91 11.53 6.31
CA TRP A 236 -23.19 10.76 7.32
C TRP A 236 -24.01 10.70 8.61
N THR A 237 -24.38 9.49 9.04
CA THR A 237 -25.28 9.26 10.18
C THR A 237 -24.62 8.52 11.34
N GLU A 238 -23.40 8.00 11.14
CA GLU A 238 -22.71 7.26 12.19
C GLU A 238 -22.38 8.15 13.39
N PRO A 239 -22.62 7.67 14.63
CA PRO A 239 -22.29 8.40 15.83
C PRO A 239 -20.77 8.54 15.94
N GLY A 240 -20.31 9.70 16.42
CA GLY A 240 -18.89 9.91 16.74
C GLY A 240 -18.39 8.89 17.77
N LEU A 241 -17.17 8.43 17.59
CA LEU A 241 -16.50 7.42 18.41
C LEU A 241 -16.10 7.95 19.79
N ARG A 242 -16.09 9.27 20.00
CA ARG A 242 -15.79 9.93 21.29
C ARG A 242 -14.44 9.46 21.87
N LEU A 243 -13.46 9.28 21.00
CA LEU A 243 -12.10 8.92 21.39
C LEU A 243 -11.46 10.04 22.21
N ASP A 244 -10.77 9.69 23.28
CA ASP A 244 -10.01 10.62 24.11
C ASP A 244 -8.64 10.91 23.48
N VAL A 245 -8.66 11.77 22.46
CA VAL A 245 -7.46 12.21 21.71
C VAL A 245 -7.48 13.72 21.60
N ASP A 246 -6.36 14.39 21.86
CA ASP A 246 -6.23 15.84 21.68
C ASP A 246 -6.72 16.26 20.27
N PRO A 247 -7.69 17.18 20.13
CA PRO A 247 -8.19 17.64 18.84
C PRO A 247 -7.09 18.10 17.88
N SER A 248 -6.06 18.77 18.40
CA SER A 248 -4.92 19.23 17.60
C SER A 248 -4.12 18.06 17.02
N LEU A 249 -3.99 16.95 17.76
CA LEU A 249 -3.31 15.74 17.28
C LEU A 249 -4.12 15.04 16.18
N ARG A 250 -5.46 15.07 16.25
CA ARG A 250 -6.33 14.54 15.18
C ARG A 250 -6.11 15.30 13.87
N ASP A 251 -6.14 16.63 13.94
CA ASP A 251 -5.95 17.50 12.77
C ASP A 251 -4.51 17.41 12.22
N GLN A 252 -3.50 17.32 13.10
CA GLN A 252 -2.10 17.10 12.70
C GLN A 252 -1.90 15.74 12.02
N THR A 253 -2.49 14.67 12.55
CA THR A 253 -2.42 13.32 11.96
C THR A 253 -3.05 13.30 10.57
N ARG A 254 -4.24 13.91 10.42
CA ARG A 254 -4.88 14.12 9.11
C ARG A 254 -3.96 14.88 8.16
N ALA A 255 -3.41 16.02 8.57
CA ALA A 255 -2.57 16.86 7.72
C ALA A 255 -1.29 16.15 7.28
N ALA A 256 -0.61 15.47 8.21
CA ALA A 256 0.59 14.70 7.93
C ALA A 256 0.32 13.52 6.99
N TRP A 257 -0.80 12.82 7.17
CA TRP A 257 -1.24 11.77 6.25
C TRP A 257 -1.52 12.34 4.85
N LYS A 258 -2.29 13.43 4.75
CA LYS A 258 -2.63 14.03 3.46
C LYS A 258 -1.36 14.41 2.69
N ALA A 259 -0.42 15.10 3.34
CA ALA A 259 0.87 15.46 2.74
C ALA A 259 1.67 14.23 2.28
N PHE A 260 1.71 13.16 3.09
CA PHE A 260 2.37 11.91 2.71
C PHE A 260 1.70 11.21 1.52
N SER A 261 0.37 11.19 1.49
CA SER A 261 -0.42 10.52 0.45
C SER A 261 -0.30 11.21 -0.91
N GLU A 262 -0.21 12.55 -0.93
CA GLU A 262 -0.13 13.37 -2.13
C GLU A 262 1.30 13.46 -2.70
N THR A 263 2.32 13.27 -1.85
CA THR A 263 3.73 13.31 -2.29
C THR A 263 4.08 12.08 -3.14
N PRO A 264 4.58 12.24 -4.39
CA PRO A 264 5.05 11.11 -5.20
C PRO A 264 6.15 10.30 -4.52
N SER A 265 6.20 8.99 -4.79
CA SER A 265 7.23 8.14 -4.18
C SER A 265 8.62 8.38 -4.82
N PRO A 266 9.71 8.41 -4.02
CA PRO A 266 9.77 8.12 -2.58
C PRO A 266 9.48 9.36 -1.70
N ALA A 267 8.41 9.29 -0.89
CA ALA A 267 7.96 10.37 0.00
C ALA A 267 8.60 10.33 1.40
N LEU A 268 9.93 10.23 1.47
CA LEU A 268 10.65 9.89 2.72
C LEU A 268 10.38 10.86 3.88
N ALA A 269 10.48 12.17 3.64
CA ALA A 269 10.29 13.20 4.67
C ALA A 269 8.84 13.25 5.14
N ALA A 270 7.88 13.26 4.21
CA ALA A 270 6.46 13.28 4.53
C ALA A 270 6.01 12.01 5.28
N ARG A 271 6.54 10.84 4.88
CA ARG A 271 6.30 9.57 5.59
C ARG A 271 6.84 9.63 7.02
N LYS A 272 8.06 10.16 7.21
CA LYS A 272 8.65 10.30 8.54
C LYS A 272 7.79 11.21 9.42
N ALA A 273 7.35 12.36 8.91
CA ALA A 273 6.48 13.29 9.62
C ALA A 273 5.14 12.64 10.03
N PHE A 274 4.51 11.87 9.13
CA PHE A 274 3.31 11.10 9.46
C PHE A 274 3.56 10.09 10.58
N VAL A 275 4.63 9.29 10.49
CA VAL A 275 4.98 8.28 11.50
C VAL A 275 5.28 8.93 12.85
N GLU A 276 5.99 10.06 12.88
CA GLU A 276 6.29 10.79 14.12
C GLU A 276 5.02 11.37 14.75
N THR A 277 4.09 11.88 13.93
CA THR A 277 2.83 12.46 14.40
C THR A 277 1.92 11.38 14.97
N VAL A 278 1.70 10.28 14.25
CA VAL A 278 0.76 9.22 14.67
C VAL A 278 1.26 8.43 15.87
N LEU A 279 2.57 8.40 16.10
CA LEU A 279 3.21 7.79 17.28
C LEU A 279 3.54 8.80 18.37
N ALA A 280 3.12 10.06 18.25
CA ALA A 280 3.31 11.04 19.31
C ALA A 280 2.60 10.56 20.57
N ARG A 281 3.28 10.61 21.72
CA ARG A 281 2.64 10.30 23.01
C ARG A 281 1.76 11.48 23.40
N THR A 282 0.50 11.21 23.72
CA THR A 282 -0.32 12.15 24.48
C THR A 282 0.32 12.30 25.86
N SER A 283 0.74 13.53 26.17
CA SER A 283 1.30 13.91 27.47
C SER A 283 0.22 14.04 28.53
#